data_AF-A0A0F2PLZ8-F1
#
_entry.id   AF-A0A0F2PLZ8-F1
#
_cell.length_a   1.000
_cell.length_b   1.000
_cell.length_c   1.000
_cell.angle_alpha   90.00
_cell.angle_beta   90.00
_cell.angle_gamma   90.00
#
_symmetry.space_group_name_H-M   'P 1'
#
loop_
_entity.id
_entity.type
_entity.pdbx_description
1 polymer ?
#
loop_
_entity_poly.entity_id
_entity_poly.type
_entity_poly.pdbx_seq_one_letter_code
_entity_poly.pdbx_strand_id
1 'polypeptide(L)'
;MSEEKEFNLELSEEAIRKLEDYANRTGQSEEQVVEYILYEFLEKQYRIVEKRAEELNRPVGELMAMQFVKILEMLESKITH
;
A
#
# COMPACT_ATOMS: atom_id res chain seq x y z
N MET A 1 21.31 14.39 9.39
CA MET A 1 19.90 14.76 9.59
C MET A 1 19.26 14.68 8.22
N SER A 2 18.81 13.49 7.84
CA SER A 2 18.15 13.28 6.56
C SER A 2 16.77 13.91 6.68
N GLU A 3 16.49 14.93 5.87
CA GLU A 3 15.14 15.46 5.73
C GLU A 3 14.23 14.28 5.37
N GLU A 4 13.34 13.89 6.28
CA GLU A 4 12.29 12.93 5.99
C GLU A 4 11.47 13.51 4.83
N LYS A 5 11.69 12.98 3.63
CA LYS A 5 10.80 13.25 2.50
C LYS A 5 9.45 12.64 2.87
N GLU A 6 8.57 13.43 3.48
CA GLU A 6 7.15 13.12 3.56
C GLU A 6 6.68 12.80 2.15
N PHE A 7 6.27 11.55 1.93
CA PHE A 7 5.65 11.16 0.68
C PHE A 7 4.28 11.80 0.64
N ASN A 8 4.18 12.93 -0.06
CA ASN A 8 2.91 13.62 -0.22
C ASN A 8 2.12 12.93 -1.35
N LEU A 9 1.08 12.19 -0.99
CA LEU A 9 0.22 11.53 -1.96
C LEU A 9 -0.66 12.58 -2.65
N GLU A 10 -0.28 12.98 -3.86
CA GLU A 10 -1.10 13.86 -4.69
C GLU A 10 -2.28 13.07 -5.28
N LEU A 11 -3.48 13.30 -4.75
CA LEU A 11 -4.72 12.76 -5.28
C LEU A 11 -5.26 13.68 -6.39
N SER A 12 -5.79 13.09 -7.45
CA SER A 12 -6.53 13.85 -8.46
C SER A 12 -7.82 14.44 -7.88
N GLU A 13 -8.32 15.54 -8.46
CA GLU A 13 -9.60 16.15 -8.03
C GLU A 13 -10.77 15.14 -8.04
N GLU A 14 -10.76 14.19 -8.98
CA GLU A 14 -11.75 13.11 -9.00
C GLU A 14 -11.60 12.17 -7.78
N ALA A 15 -10.38 11.80 -7.42
CA ALA A 15 -10.13 10.93 -6.28
C ALA A 15 -10.51 11.60 -4.97
N ILE A 16 -10.18 12.89 -4.81
CA ILE A 16 -10.58 13.70 -3.65
C ILE A 16 -12.10 13.72 -3.50
N ARG A 17 -12.82 14.08 -4.56
CA ARG A 17 -14.29 14.11 -4.55
C ARG A 17 -14.92 12.76 -4.18
N LYS A 18 -14.40 11.65 -4.74
CA LYS A 18 -14.90 10.30 -4.39
C LYS A 18 -14.64 9.95 -2.94
N LEU A 19 -13.51 10.40 -2.40
CA LEU A 19 -13.12 10.18 -1.02
C LEU A 19 -14.04 10.95 -0.07
N GLU A 20 -14.24 12.25 -0.32
CA GLU A 20 -15.18 13.10 0.42
C GLU A 20 -16.61 12.53 0.38
N ASP A 21 -17.09 12.12 -0.79
CA ASP A 21 -18.41 11.51 -0.95
C ASP A 21 -18.56 10.23 -0.10
N TYR A 22 -17.52 9.41 -0.06
CA TYR A 22 -17.52 8.18 0.73
C TYR A 22 -17.51 8.50 2.23
N ALA A 23 -16.62 9.40 2.68
CA ALA A 23 -16.51 9.86 4.06
C ALA A 23 -17.86 10.40 4.58
N ASN A 24 -18.50 11.26 3.80
CA ASN A 24 -19.82 11.81 4.12
C ASN A 24 -20.90 10.72 4.22
N ARG A 25 -20.88 9.71 3.35
CA ARG A 25 -21.86 8.62 3.36
C ARG A 25 -21.68 7.64 4.52
N THR A 26 -20.45 7.43 4.98
CA THR A 26 -20.15 6.48 6.06
C THR A 26 -20.02 7.13 7.42
N GLY A 27 -20.01 8.46 7.49
CA GLY A 27 -19.79 9.22 8.73
C GLY A 27 -18.35 9.13 9.24
N GLN A 28 -17.41 8.80 8.37
CA GLN A 28 -15.98 8.70 8.67
C GLN A 28 -15.27 10.00 8.27
N SER A 29 -14.09 10.26 8.84
CA SER A 29 -13.21 11.30 8.33
C SER A 29 -12.51 10.87 7.05
N GLU A 30 -12.09 11.83 6.23
CA GLU A 30 -11.30 11.57 5.02
C GLU A 30 -10.05 10.74 5.31
N GLU A 31 -9.34 11.04 6.42
CA GLU A 31 -8.17 10.30 6.89
C GLU A 31 -8.49 8.82 7.15
N GLN A 32 -9.60 8.53 7.85
CA GLN A 32 -10.06 7.15 8.08
C GLN A 32 -10.37 6.42 6.77
N VAL A 33 -10.88 7.13 5.77
CA VAL A 33 -11.14 6.57 4.44
C VAL A 33 -9.83 6.28 3.70
N VAL A 34 -8.83 7.17 3.78
CA VAL A 34 -7.48 6.91 3.23
C VAL A 34 -6.86 5.68 3.89
N GLU A 35 -6.86 5.60 5.21
CA GLU A 35 -6.36 4.44 5.96
C GLU A 35 -7.06 3.15 5.52
N TYR A 36 -8.38 3.19 5.36
CA TYR A 36 -9.15 2.04 4.91
C TYR A 36 -8.82 1.64 3.46
N ILE A 37 -8.62 2.61 2.55
CA ILE A 37 -8.17 2.33 1.17
C ILE A 37 -6.80 1.65 1.18
N LEU A 38 -5.86 2.13 2.00
CA LEU A 38 -4.52 1.54 2.11
C LEU A 38 -4.60 0.12 2.66
N TYR A 39 -5.42 -0.10 3.70
CA TYR A 39 -5.69 -1.42 4.25
C TYR A 39 -6.23 -2.37 3.17
N GLU A 40 -7.29 -1.97 2.46
CA GLU A 40 -7.91 -2.76 1.38
C GLU A 40 -6.93 -3.07 0.26
N PHE A 41 -6.06 -2.12 -0.10
CA PHE A 41 -5.02 -2.33 -1.10
C PHE A 41 -4.01 -3.38 -0.63
N LEU A 42 -3.49 -3.24 0.58
CA LEU A 42 -2.51 -4.18 1.15
C LEU A 42 -3.11 -5.58 1.31
N GLU A 43 -4.35 -5.70 1.76
CA GLU A 43 -5.04 -6.97 1.89
C GLU A 43 -5.21 -7.66 0.51
N LYS A 44 -5.57 -6.89 -0.52
CA LYS A 44 -5.64 -7.42 -1.90
C LYS A 44 -4.29 -7.89 -2.40
N GLN A 45 -3.20 -7.17 -2.12
CA GLN A 45 -1.85 -7.62 -2.47
C GLN A 45 -1.50 -8.92 -1.74
N TYR A 46 -1.82 -9.03 -0.45
CA TYR A 46 -1.63 -10.26 0.32
C TYR A 46 -2.36 -11.45 -0.34
N ARG A 47 -3.64 -11.29 -0.69
CA ARG A 47 -4.43 -12.36 -1.35
C ARG A 47 -3.85 -12.78 -2.70
N ILE A 48 -3.26 -11.86 -3.46
CA ILE A 48 -2.55 -12.18 -4.71
C ILE A 48 -1.32 -13.05 -4.42
N VAL A 49 -0.53 -12.68 -3.41
CA VAL A 49 0.64 -13.46 -2.99
C VAL A 49 0.23 -14.83 -2.46
N GLU A 50 -0.88 -14.90 -1.71
CA GLU A 50 -1.45 -16.14 -1.19
C GLU A 50 -1.80 -17.12 -2.31
N LYS A 51 -2.60 -16.68 -3.27
CA LYS A 51 -2.94 -17.48 -4.46
C LYS A 51 -1.69 -17.96 -5.20
N ARG A 52 -0.68 -17.09 -5.33
CA ARG A 52 0.56 -17.45 -6.01
C ARG A 52 1.37 -18.48 -5.22
N ALA A 53 1.34 -18.42 -3.89
CA ALA A 53 1.99 -19.38 -3.03
C ALA A 53 1.34 -20.77 -3.15
N GLU A 54 0.00 -20.80 -3.19
CA GLU A 54 -0.77 -22.03 -3.46
C GLU A 54 -0.41 -22.66 -4.81
N GLU A 55 -0.41 -21.87 -5.89
CA GLU A 55 -0.03 -22.33 -7.24
C GLU A 55 1.38 -22.94 -7.31
N LEU A 56 2.30 -22.43 -6.49
CA LEU A 56 3.69 -22.87 -6.44
C LEU A 56 3.95 -23.93 -5.36
N ASN A 57 2.93 -24.32 -4.59
CA ASN A 57 3.04 -25.17 -3.41
C ASN A 57 4.14 -24.71 -2.45
N ARG A 58 4.14 -23.42 -2.12
CA ARG A 58 5.08 -22.78 -1.18
C ARG A 58 4.35 -22.06 -0.06
N PRO A 59 4.99 -21.85 1.10
CA PRO A 59 4.45 -21.00 2.15
C PRO A 59 4.33 -19.53 1.68
N VAL A 60 3.20 -18.89 1.98
CA VAL A 60 2.98 -17.45 1.71
C VAL A 60 4.09 -16.58 2.28
N GLY A 61 4.55 -16.92 3.49
CA GLY A 61 5.62 -16.20 4.17
C GLY A 61 6.91 -16.12 3.35
N GLU A 62 7.24 -17.15 2.57
CA GLU A 62 8.42 -17.13 1.70
C GLU A 62 8.26 -16.12 0.57
N LEU A 63 7.11 -16.11 -0.10
CA LEU A 63 6.86 -15.16 -1.20
C LEU A 63 6.77 -13.72 -0.68
N MET A 64 6.13 -13.49 0.47
CA MET A 64 6.10 -12.18 1.12
C MET A 64 7.51 -11.70 1.47
N ALA A 65 8.34 -12.57 2.06
CA ALA A 65 9.73 -12.23 2.38
C ALA A 65 10.53 -11.84 1.12
N MET A 66 10.35 -12.57 0.01
CA MET A 66 10.98 -12.21 -1.26
C MET A 66 10.54 -10.83 -1.78
N GLN A 67 9.26 -10.45 -1.60
CA GLN A 67 8.79 -9.11 -1.98
C GLN A 67 9.39 -8.03 -1.06
N PHE A 68 9.47 -8.28 0.24
CA PHE A 68 10.11 -7.36 1.18
C PHE A 68 11.57 -7.10 0.84
N VAL A 69 12.35 -8.14 0.53
CA VAL A 69 13.76 -7.99 0.13
C VAL A 69 13.88 -7.10 -1.10
N LYS A 70 13.07 -7.34 -2.14
CA LYS A 70 13.09 -6.50 -3.36
C LYS A 70 12.72 -5.04 -3.09
N ILE A 71 11.75 -4.80 -2.21
CA ILE A 71 11.37 -3.44 -1.82
C ILE A 71 12.53 -2.77 -1.08
N LEU A 72 13.19 -3.48 -0.17
CA LEU A 72 14.36 -2.97 0.55
C LEU A 72 15.51 -2.63 -0.41
N GLU A 73 15.85 -3.53 -1.34
CA GLU A 73 16.87 -3.27 -2.37
C GLU A 73 16.55 -2.02 -3.21
N MET A 74 15.28 -1.85 -3.60
CA MET A 74 14.82 -0.65 -4.30
C MET A 74 14.96 0.61 -3.44
N LEU A 75 14.59 0.55 -2.15
CA LEU A 75 14.72 1.69 -1.24
C LEU A 75 16.20 2.05 -1.01
N GLU A 76 17.08 1.07 -0.84
CA GLU A 76 18.53 1.28 -0.71
C GLU A 76 19.13 1.95 -1.95
N SER A 77 18.69 1.55 -3.15
CA SER A 77 19.13 2.20 -4.40
C SER A 77 18.74 3.69 -4.48
N LYS A 78 17.64 4.09 -3.85
CA LYS A 78 17.19 5.50 -3.80
C LYS A 78 17.97 6.36 -2.80
N ILE A 79 18.65 5.73 -1.83
CA ILE A 79 19.47 6.42 -0.83
C ILE A 79 20.89 6.68 -1.37
N THR A 80 21.33 5.89 -2.34
CA THR A 80 22.71 5.96 -2.89
C THR A 80 22.85 6.96 -4.05
N HIS A 81 21.76 7.66 -4.40
CA HIS A 81 21.68 8.73 -5.41
C HIS A 81 21.17 10.02 -4.79
#